data_AF-A0A2R7NK38-F1
#
_entry.id   AF-A0A2R7NK38-F1
#
_cell.length_a   1.000
_cell.length_b   1.000
_cell.length_c   1.000
_cell.angle_alpha   90.00
_cell.angle_beta   90.00
_cell.angle_gamma   90.00
#
_symmetry.space_group_name_H-M   'P 1'
#
loop_
_entity.id
_entity.type
_entity.pdbx_description
1 polymer ?
#
loop_
_entity_poly.entity_id
_entity_poly.type
_entity_poly.pdbx_seq_one_letter_code
_entity_poly.pdbx_strand_id
1 'polypeptide(L)' 'GRLPKVTDTVQWEDWKLEVVDMDGKTIDKILATRVPQTAKAEALQEMPS' A
#
# COMPACT_ATOMS: atom_id res chain seq x y z
N GLY A 1 3.70 -18.62 3.51
CA GLY A 1 3.56 -17.16 3.41
C GLY A 1 3.31 -16.80 1.96
N ARG A 2 2.34 -15.94 1.67
CA ARG A 2 2.06 -15.48 0.31
C ARG A 2 3.19 -14.54 -0.12
N LEU A 3 3.71 -14.72 -1.33
CA LEU A 3 4.65 -13.76 -1.90
C LEU A 3 3.88 -12.45 -2.13
N PRO A 4 4.29 -11.32 -1.53
CA PRO A 4 3.73 -10.02 -1.88
C PRO A 4 3.94 -9.82 -3.39
N LYS A 5 3.05 -9.07 -4.04
CA LYS A 5 3.16 -8.77 -5.47
C LYS A 5 3.55 -7.31 -5.64
N VAL A 6 4.17 -6.99 -6.77
CA VAL A 6 4.23 -5.60 -7.25
C VAL A 6 2.78 -5.08 -7.29
N THR A 7 2.56 -3.84 -6.86
CA THR A 7 1.28 -3.17 -6.55
C THR A 7 0.66 -3.48 -5.18
N ASP A 8 1.32 -4.24 -4.31
CA ASP A 8 0.83 -4.38 -2.93
C ASP A 8 0.98 -3.04 -2.20
N THR A 9 -0.10 -2.56 -1.59
CA THR A 9 -0.13 -1.30 -0.82
C THR A 9 -0.32 -1.59 0.65
N VAL A 10 0.63 -1.14 1.46
CA VAL A 10 0.59 -1.22 2.91
C VAL A 10 0.38 0.18 3.46
N GLN A 11 -0.55 0.33 4.40
CA GLN A 11 -0.70 1.56 5.15
C GLN A 11 0.01 1.43 6.49
N TRP A 12 0.89 2.38 6.80
CA TRP A 12 1.57 2.48 8.09
C TRP A 12 1.50 3.92 8.59
N GLU A 13 0.81 4.13 9.70
CA GLU A 13 0.52 5.46 10.26
C GLU A 13 -0.08 6.42 9.22
N ASP A 14 0.58 7.55 8.96
CA ASP A 14 0.19 8.57 7.96
C ASP A 14 0.86 8.33 6.59
N TRP A 15 1.29 7.11 6.31
CA TRP A 15 1.97 6.73 5.08
C TRP A 15 1.27 5.59 4.36
N LYS A 16 1.14 5.75 3.04
CA LYS A 16 0.80 4.68 2.10
C LYS A 16 2.09 4.26 1.42
N LEU A 17 2.52 3.03 1.67
CA LEU A 17 3.68 2.43 1.06
C LEU A 17 3.21 1.48 -0.04
N GLU A 18 3.59 1.75 -1.28
CA GLU A 18 3.24 0.94 -2.43
C GLU A 18 4.48 0.26 -2.98
N VAL A 19 4.41 -1.05 -3.16
CA VAL A 19 5.52 -1.84 -3.72
C VAL A 19 5.53 -1.64 -5.24
N VAL A 20 6.51 -0.88 -5.73
CA VAL A 20 6.66 -0.56 -7.15
C VAL A 20 7.55 -1.57 -7.87
N ASP A 21 8.54 -2.12 -7.16
CA ASP A 21 9.50 -3.06 -7.72
C ASP A 21 9.87 -4.13 -6.71
N MET A 22 9.92 -5.37 -7.18
CA MET A 22 10.43 -6.49 -6.41
C MET A 22 11.52 -7.18 -7.22
N ASP A 23 12.67 -7.35 -6.59
CA ASP A 23 13.73 -8.20 -7.12
C ASP A 23 13.60 -9.60 -6.49
N GLY A 24 13.10 -10.55 -7.29
CA GLY A 24 12.92 -11.94 -6.89
C GLY A 24 11.98 -12.14 -5.68
N LYS A 25 12.55 -12.14 -4.47
CA LYS A 25 11.83 -12.31 -3.19
C LYS A 25 11.92 -11.08 -2.26
N THR A 26 12.60 -10.03 -2.70
CA THR A 26 12.87 -8.84 -1.90
C THR A 26 12.21 -7.64 -2.56
N ILE A 27 11.73 -6.69 -1.75
CA ILE A 27 11.24 -5.41 -2.28
C ILE A 27 12.46 -4.54 -2.59
N ASP A 28 12.61 -4.15 -3.86
CA ASP A 28 13.67 -3.23 -4.31
C ASP A 28 13.22 -1.77 -4.13
N LYS A 29 11.99 -1.46 -4.57
CA LYS A 29 11.49 -0.09 -4.64
C LYS A 29 10.11 0.04 -4.02
N ILE A 30 10.01 0.97 -3.08
CA ILE A 30 8.77 1.40 -2.46
C ILE A 30 8.47 2.85 -2.80
N LEU A 31 7.21 3.15 -3.10
CA LEU A 31 6.70 4.51 -3.19
C LEU A 31 6.02 4.84 -1.86
N ALA A 32 6.69 5.69 -1.06
CA ALA A 32 6.13 6.20 0.17
C ALA A 32 5.37 7.50 -0.11
N THR A 33 4.04 7.45 -0.01
CA THR A 33 3.18 8.63 -0.15
C THR A 33 2.62 9.00 1.21
N ARG A 34 2.82 10.25 1.63
CA ARG A 34 2.23 10.75 2.88
C ARG A 34 0.74 10.96 2.65
N VAL A 35 -0.09 10.18 3.34
CA VAL A 35 -1.55 10.28 3.25
C VAL A 35 -2.03 11.18 4.37
N PRO A 36 -2.72 12.29 4.05
CA PRO A 36 -3.40 13.05 5.09
C PRO A 36 -4.45 12.15 5.75
N GLN A 37 -4.55 12.18 7.09
CA GLN A 37 -5.44 11.31 7.88
C GLN A 37 -6.90 11.29 7.39
N THR A 38 -7.34 12.36 6.73
CA THR A 38 -8.66 12.47 6.07
C THR A 38 -8.89 11.40 4.98
N ALA A 39 -7.88 11.05 4.19
CA ALA A 39 -8.04 10.17 3.02
C ALA A 39 -8.19 8.67 3.39
N LYS A 40 -7.87 8.28 4.63
CA LYS A 40 -8.01 6.89 5.10
C LYS A 40 -9.47 6.50 5.30
N ALA A 41 -10.36 7.47 5.53
CA ALA A 41 -11.78 7.23 5.75
C ALA A 41 -12.53 6.78 4.48
N GLU A 42 -11.99 7.08 3.29
CA GLU A 42 -12.71 6.91 2.02
C GLU A 42 -12.56 5.48 1.44
N ALA A 43 -11.47 4.76 1.73
CA ALA A 43 -11.19 3.45 1.12
C ALA A 43 -11.91 2.26 1.78
N LEU A 44 -12.50 2.42 2.96
CA LEU A 44 -13.29 1.38 3.63
C LEU A 44 -14.80 1.54 3.41
N GLN A 45 -15.23 2.56 2.68
CA GLN A 45 -16.65 2.90 2.53
C GLN A 45 -17.29 2.43 1.21
N GLU A 46 -16.52 1.81 0.31
CA GLU A 46 -17.02 1.29 -0.98
C GLU A 46 -17.06 -0.25 -1.02
N MET A 47 -17.89 -0.85 -0.17
CA MET A 47 -18.47 -2.16 -0.44
C MET A 47 -19.96 -1.95 -0.70
N PRO A 48 -20.42 -1.80 -1.95
CA PRO A 48 -21.85 -1.91 -2.22
C PRO A 48 -22.28 -3.35 -1.91
N SER A 49 -23.34 -3.47 -1.12
CA SER A 49 -24.05 -4.74 -0.86
C SER A 49 -24.73 -5.27 -2.11
#